data_AF-A0A6J4LEF6-F1
#
_entry.id   AF-A0A6J4LEF6-F1
#
_cell.length_a   1.000
_cell.length_b   1.000
_cell.length_c   1.000
_cell.angle_alpha   90.00
_cell.angle_beta   90.00
_cell.angle_gamma   90.00
#
_symmetry.space_group_name_H-M   'P 1'
#
loop_
_entity.id
_entity.type
_entity.pdbx_description
1 polymer ?
#
loop_
_entity_poly.entity_id
_entity_poly.type
_entity_poly.pdbx_seq_one_letter_code
_entity_poly.pdbx_strand_id
1 'polypeptide(L)'
;KGKAMRGETDLDAAYRECREESGLRPTDLQLLTSFHTPGRSGKQRGMETWNAFWGRVPAETLIPFTHRVKGKGRDRGRVYHFRLVPLDAVSLHPPLNGPLPALRRARAETATVPSPVIPPKHGGAKP
;
A
#
# COMPACT_ATOMS: atom_id res chain seq x y z
N LYS A 1 -4.63 -5.78 4.92
CA LYS A 1 -3.94 -6.49 6.02
C LYS A 1 -4.51 -7.90 6.09
N GLY A 2 -3.71 -8.92 6.33
CA GLY A 2 -4.26 -10.26 6.55
C GLY A 2 -3.18 -11.27 6.88
N LYS A 3 -3.58 -12.55 6.95
CA LYS A 3 -2.71 -13.62 7.43
C LYS A 3 -2.15 -14.38 6.23
N ALA A 4 -0.84 -14.61 6.22
CA ALA A 4 -0.21 -15.50 5.26
C ALA A 4 -0.79 -16.92 5.38
N MET A 5 -1.10 -17.52 4.24
CA MET A 5 -1.52 -18.92 4.16
C MET A 5 -0.32 -19.85 4.27
N ARG A 6 -0.56 -21.15 4.51
CA ARG A 6 0.52 -22.13 4.60
C ARG A 6 1.27 -22.21 3.27
N GLY A 7 2.58 -21.95 3.31
CA GLY A 7 3.44 -21.95 2.12
C GLY A 7 3.41 -20.65 1.32
N GLU A 8 2.63 -19.65 1.73
CA GLU A 8 2.61 -18.31 1.16
C GLU A 8 3.71 -17.45 1.82
N THR A 9 4.45 -16.67 1.03
CA THR A 9 5.37 -15.70 1.61
C THR A 9 4.62 -14.50 2.18
N ASP A 10 5.20 -13.80 3.15
CA ASP A 10 4.57 -12.59 3.70
C ASP A 10 4.34 -11.51 2.64
N LEU A 11 5.22 -11.45 1.62
CA LEU A 11 5.11 -10.52 0.50
C LEU A 11 3.93 -10.89 -0.42
N ASP A 12 3.78 -12.17 -0.76
CA ASP A 12 2.65 -12.66 -1.57
C ASP A 12 1.33 -12.45 -0.84
N ALA A 13 1.31 -12.71 0.47
CA ALA A 13 0.16 -12.44 1.32
C ALA A 13 -0.19 -10.94 1.31
N ALA A 14 0.80 -10.04 1.37
CA ALA A 14 0.56 -8.61 1.29
C ALA A 14 -0.07 -8.18 -0.04
N TYR A 15 0.40 -8.71 -1.18
CA TYR A 15 -0.21 -8.47 -2.50
C TYR A 15 -1.66 -8.99 -2.56
N ARG A 16 -1.89 -10.24 -2.15
CA ARG A 16 -3.21 -10.87 -2.19
C ARG A 16 -4.20 -10.11 -1.31
N GLU A 17 -3.87 -9.88 -0.05
CA GLU A 17 -4.73 -9.22 0.93
C GLU A 17 -5.04 -7.77 0.52
N CYS A 18 -4.07 -7.05 -0.04
CA CYS A 18 -4.30 -5.71 -0.59
C CYS A 18 -5.37 -5.76 -1.70
N ARG A 19 -5.22 -6.67 -2.66
CA ARG A 19 -6.18 -6.83 -3.75
C ARG A 19 -7.56 -7.28 -3.27
N GLU A 20 -7.64 -8.18 -2.29
CA GLU A 20 -8.91 -8.68 -1.78
C GLU A 20 -9.69 -7.64 -0.98
N GLU A 21 -9.02 -6.90 -0.09
CA GLU A 21 -9.65 -5.91 0.80
C GLU A 21 -9.84 -4.54 0.17
N SER A 22 -9.07 -4.20 -0.88
CA SER A 22 -9.13 -2.88 -1.51
C SER A 22 -9.37 -2.92 -3.01
N GLY A 23 -9.14 -4.04 -3.69
CA GLY A 23 -9.14 -4.06 -5.16
C GLY A 23 -7.92 -3.37 -5.81
N LEU A 24 -7.06 -2.72 -5.03
CA LEU A 24 -5.83 -2.10 -5.52
C LEU A 24 -4.82 -3.15 -5.94
N ARG A 25 -3.94 -2.77 -6.87
CA ARG A 25 -2.85 -3.59 -7.37
C ARG A 25 -1.54 -2.86 -7.09
N PRO A 26 -0.95 -3.05 -5.90
CA PRO A 26 0.31 -2.40 -5.61
C PRO A 26 1.42 -2.98 -6.48
N THR A 27 2.49 -2.21 -6.66
CA THR A 27 3.75 -2.61 -7.26
C THR A 27 4.89 -2.24 -6.32
N ASP A 28 6.04 -2.89 -6.48
CA ASP A 28 7.25 -2.59 -5.71
C ASP A 28 7.04 -2.64 -4.20
N LEU A 29 6.27 -3.61 -3.68
CA LEU A 29 6.11 -3.77 -2.24
C LEU A 29 7.47 -4.10 -1.59
N GLN A 30 7.82 -3.33 -0.57
CA GLN A 30 9.02 -3.48 0.24
C GLN A 30 8.61 -3.61 1.71
N LEU A 31 9.27 -4.51 2.44
CA LEU A 31 9.08 -4.63 3.88
C LEU A 31 9.57 -3.34 4.55
N LEU A 32 8.66 -2.64 5.21
CA LEU A 32 8.95 -1.42 5.94
C LEU A 32 9.48 -1.74 7.34
N THR A 33 8.77 -2.62 8.05
CA THR A 33 9.12 -3.03 9.41
C THR A 33 8.33 -4.27 9.80
N SER A 34 8.84 -4.97 10.81
CA SER A 34 8.16 -6.08 11.48
C SER A 34 8.03 -5.74 12.95
N PHE A 35 6.87 -6.02 13.54
CA PHE A 35 6.65 -5.81 14.97
C PHE A 35 5.75 -6.87 15.56
N HIS A 36 5.85 -7.04 16.87
CA HIS A 36 5.13 -8.05 17.62
C HIS A 36 4.04 -7.39 18.46
N THR A 37 2.84 -7.97 18.45
CA THR A 37 1.72 -7.53 19.30
C THR A 37 1.03 -8.74 19.91
N PRO A 38 0.47 -8.63 21.12
CA PRO A 38 -0.41 -9.65 21.64
C PRO A 38 -1.55 -9.94 20.65
N GLY A 39 -1.91 -11.22 20.48
CA GLY A 39 -3.00 -11.62 19.61
C GLY A 39 -4.32 -10.94 19.98
N ARG A 40 -5.02 -10.38 18.99
CA ARG A 40 -6.23 -9.57 19.21
C ARG A 40 -7.50 -10.37 19.52
N SER A 41 -7.46 -11.70 19.45
CA SER A 41 -8.64 -12.54 19.72
C SER A 41 -8.39 -13.47 20.90
N GLY A 42 -9.34 -13.55 21.84
CA GLY A 42 -9.26 -14.34 23.07
C GLY A 42 -9.05 -15.86 22.88
N LYS A 43 -8.96 -16.34 21.64
CA LYS A 43 -8.61 -17.72 21.29
C LYS A 43 -7.14 -17.91 20.87
N GLN A 44 -6.39 -16.84 20.58
CA GLN A 44 -4.95 -16.89 20.32
C GLN A 44 -4.20 -16.40 21.55
N ARG A 45 -3.86 -17.33 22.46
CA ARG A 45 -2.84 -17.09 23.47
C ARG A 45 -1.48 -17.11 22.77
N GLY A 46 -0.98 -15.94 22.38
CA GLY A 46 0.33 -15.84 21.73
C GLY A 46 0.64 -14.46 21.19
N MET A 47 1.92 -14.26 20.87
CA MET A 47 2.41 -13.09 20.18
C MET A 47 2.17 -13.23 18.68
N GLU A 48 1.62 -12.21 18.04
CA GLU A 48 1.48 -12.14 16.58
C GLU A 48 2.61 -11.29 16.01
N THR A 49 3.23 -11.76 14.93
CA THR A 49 4.14 -10.96 14.12
C THR A 49 3.35 -10.24 13.04
N TRP A 50 3.56 -8.94 12.93
CA TRP A 50 2.97 -8.07 11.94
C TRP A 50 4.07 -7.50 11.05
N ASN A 51 3.96 -7.76 9.75
CA ASN A 51 4.84 -7.20 8.73
C ASN A 51 4.11 -6.07 8.01
N ALA A 52 4.70 -4.87 8.05
CA ALA A 52 4.17 -3.72 7.34
C ALA A 52 4.94 -3.51 6.05
N PHE A 53 4.23 -3.33 4.95
CA PHE A 53 4.80 -3.12 3.63
C PHE A 53 4.48 -1.73 3.10
N TRP A 54 5.42 -1.18 2.34
CA TRP A 54 5.26 0.05 1.58
C TRP A 54 5.40 -0.26 0.10
N GLY A 55 4.62 0.38 -0.76
CA GLY A 55 4.83 0.28 -2.20
C GLY A 55 4.03 1.32 -2.95
N ARG A 56 3.95 1.16 -4.26
CA ARG A 56 3.30 2.09 -5.17
C ARG A 56 1.99 1.52 -5.65
N VAL A 57 1.05 2.40 -5.97
CA VAL A 57 -0.23 2.04 -6.59
C VAL A 57 -0.41 2.96 -7.79
N PRO A 58 -0.80 2.45 -8.97
CA PRO A 58 -1.02 3.29 -10.16
C PRO A 58 -2.05 4.39 -9.88
N ALA A 59 -1.74 5.62 -10.30
CA ALA A 59 -2.54 6.80 -9.98
C ALA A 59 -3.97 6.70 -10.53
N GLU A 60 -4.17 6.02 -11.66
CA GLU A 60 -5.47 5.74 -12.26
C GLU A 60 -6.39 4.88 -11.36
N THR A 61 -5.84 4.25 -10.32
CA THR A 61 -6.61 3.47 -9.34
C THR A 61 -6.83 4.20 -8.01
N LEU A 62 -6.32 5.43 -7.87
CA LEU A 62 -6.36 6.22 -6.63
C LEU A 62 -7.45 7.30 -6.70
N ILE A 63 -8.71 6.89 -6.57
CA ILE A 63 -9.83 7.78 -6.24
C ILE A 63 -10.38 7.29 -4.91
N PRO A 64 -10.69 8.14 -3.90
CA PRO A 64 -11.36 7.70 -2.68
C PRO A 64 -12.60 6.87 -3.03
N PHE A 65 -12.70 5.68 -2.43
CA PHE A 65 -13.69 4.70 -2.86
C PHE A 65 -14.08 3.77 -1.73
N THR A 66 -15.22 3.11 -1.92
CA THR A 66 -15.71 2.08 -1.02
C THR A 66 -15.57 0.73 -1.71
N HIS A 67 -14.86 -0.19 -1.08
CA HIS A 67 -14.73 -1.56 -1.57
C HIS A 67 -15.56 -2.50 -0.73
N ARG A 68 -16.44 -3.27 -1.38
CA ARG A 68 -17.15 -4.38 -0.76
C ARG A 68 -16.50 -5.68 -1.18
N VAL A 69 -16.08 -6.49 -0.21
CA VAL A 69 -15.47 -7.79 -0.48
C VAL A 69 -16.52 -8.75 -1.05
N LYS A 70 -16.40 -9.07 -2.35
CA LYS A 70 -17.35 -9.91 -3.09
C LYS A 70 -16.99 -11.41 -3.09
N GLY A 71 -15.79 -11.78 -2.61
CA GLY A 71 -15.27 -13.15 -2.64
C GLY A 71 -15.89 -14.10 -1.60
N LYS A 72 -15.43 -15.35 -1.61
CA LYS A 72 -15.68 -16.33 -0.54
C LYS A 72 -14.59 -16.17 0.53
N GLY A 73 -14.92 -16.23 1.81
CA GLY A 73 -13.94 -16.10 2.90
C GLY A 73 -14.48 -15.37 4.13
N ARG A 74 -13.62 -15.23 5.15
CA ARG A 74 -13.98 -14.61 6.44
C ARG A 74 -14.37 -13.14 6.31
N ASP A 75 -13.84 -12.45 5.29
CA ASP A 75 -14.10 -11.03 5.07
C ASP A 75 -15.24 -10.77 4.08
N ARG A 76 -15.92 -11.82 3.60
CA ARG A 76 -17.06 -11.70 2.69
C ARG A 76 -18.10 -10.75 3.28
N GLY A 77 -18.52 -9.77 2.46
CA GLY A 77 -19.53 -8.80 2.84
C GLY A 77 -19.02 -7.62 3.67
N ARG A 78 -17.75 -7.63 4.11
CA ARG A 78 -17.13 -6.44 4.73
C ARG A 78 -17.03 -5.30 3.71
N VAL A 79 -17.11 -4.09 4.25
CA VAL A 79 -17.02 -2.84 3.50
C VAL A 79 -15.83 -2.06 4.05
N TYR A 80 -14.93 -1.67 3.16
CA TYR A 80 -13.74 -0.89 3.47
C TYR A 80 -13.86 0.48 2.79
N HIS A 81 -13.63 1.54 3.54
CA HIS A 81 -13.65 2.92 3.04
C HIS A 81 -12.21 3.42 2.90
N PHE A 82 -11.81 3.72 1.67
CA PHE A 82 -10.47 4.19 1.36
C PHE A 82 -10.49 5.70 1.11
N ARG A 83 -9.54 6.40 1.73
CA ARG A 83 -9.31 7.83 1.56
C ARG A 83 -7.82 8.07 1.31
N LEU A 84 -7.53 9.08 0.50
CA LEU A 84 -6.18 9.58 0.34
C LEU A 84 -5.90 10.58 1.46
N VAL A 85 -4.76 10.44 2.12
CA VAL A 85 -4.34 11.32 3.21
C VAL A 85 -2.94 11.85 2.89
N PRO A 86 -2.70 13.16 3.03
CA PRO A 86 -1.35 13.71 2.93
C PRO A 86 -0.40 13.03 3.93
N LEU A 87 0.79 12.65 3.47
CA LEU A 87 1.76 11.90 4.27
C LEU A 87 2.31 12.71 5.46
N ASP A 88 2.32 14.04 5.35
CA ASP A 88 2.64 14.98 6.43
C ASP A 88 1.52 15.06 7.47
N ALA A 89 0.26 14.87 7.05
CA ALA A 89 -0.91 14.85 7.92
C ALA A 89 -1.20 13.49 8.58
N VAL A 90 -0.43 12.42 8.25
CA VAL A 90 -0.65 11.09 8.83
C VAL A 90 0.28 10.83 10.02
N SER A 91 -0.33 10.45 11.15
CA SER A 91 0.34 9.76 12.25
C SER A 91 0.01 8.28 12.16
N LEU A 92 1.01 7.42 12.00
CA LEU A 92 0.81 5.98 11.97
C LEU A 92 0.85 5.40 13.39
N HIS A 93 0.45 4.13 13.51
CA HIS A 93 0.60 3.36 14.75
C HIS A 93 2.08 3.38 15.21
N PRO A 94 2.41 3.44 16.51
CA PRO A 94 3.79 3.74 16.96
C PRO A 94 4.90 2.87 16.34
N PRO A 95 4.77 1.53 16.24
CA PRO A 95 5.68 0.68 15.46
C PRO A 95 5.97 1.11 14.01
N LEU A 96 5.04 1.82 13.37
CA LEU A 96 5.15 2.31 12.00
C LEU A 96 5.68 3.74 11.91
N ASN A 97 5.76 4.48 13.03
CA ASN A 97 6.27 5.85 13.03
C ASN A 97 7.79 5.90 12.89
N GLY A 98 8.53 4.91 13.38
CA GLY A 98 9.98 4.85 13.26
C GLY A 98 10.48 4.87 11.80
N PRO A 99 9.86 4.11 10.89
CA PRO A 99 10.23 4.12 9.46
C PRO A 99 9.70 5.30 8.63
N LEU A 100 8.71 6.07 9.12
CA LEU A 100 8.09 7.18 8.36
C LEU A 100 9.08 8.24 7.83
N PRO A 101 10.11 8.67 8.59
CA PRO A 101 11.08 9.64 8.08
C PRO A 101 11.88 9.14 6.87
N ALA A 102 12.16 7.83 6.78
CA ALA A 102 12.85 7.25 5.62
C ALA A 102 11.93 7.20 4.40
N LEU A 103 10.65 6.83 4.59
CA LEU A 103 9.64 6.86 3.53
C LEU A 103 9.37 8.27 2.99
N ARG A 104 9.32 9.27 3.87
CA ARG A 104 9.18 10.68 3.49
C ARG A 104 10.35 11.15 2.60
N ARG A 105 11.57 10.69 2.90
CA ARG A 105 12.78 11.00 2.11
C ARG A 105 12.81 10.28 0.77
N ALA A 106 12.52 8.98 0.73
CA ALA A 106 12.47 8.20 -0.51
C ALA A 106 11.46 8.77 -1.53
N ARG A 107 10.35 9.36 -1.06
CA ARG A 107 9.39 10.08 -1.93
C ARG A 107 9.98 11.35 -2.53
N ALA A 108 10.72 12.13 -1.75
CA ALA A 108 11.31 13.39 -2.24
C ALA A 108 12.26 13.13 -3.42
N GLU A 109 12.97 12.00 -3.40
CA GLU A 109 13.88 11.58 -4.47
C GLU A 109 13.16 11.04 -5.72
N THR A 110 11.94 10.51 -5.58
CA THR A 110 11.15 10.05 -6.76
C THR A 110 10.36 11.17 -7.43
N ALA A 111 10.08 12.26 -6.71
CA ALA A 111 9.40 13.44 -7.26
C ALA A 111 10.32 14.32 -8.13
N THR A 112 11.64 14.08 -8.11
CA THR A 112 12.66 14.86 -8.82
C THR A 112 13.01 14.33 -10.21
N VAL A 113 12.27 13.37 -10.76
CA VAL A 113 12.44 13.03 -12.19
C VAL A 113 11.78 14.14 -13.02
N PRO A 114 12.55 14.98 -13.75
CA PRO A 114 11.95 15.99 -14.61
C PRO A 114 11.11 15.29 -15.67
N SER A 115 9.90 15.81 -15.91
CA SER A 115 9.12 15.41 -17.08
C SER A 115 10.00 15.55 -18.33
N PRO A 116 10.04 14.57 -19.25
CA PRO A 116 10.74 14.75 -20.50
C PRO A 116 10.14 15.97 -21.19
N VAL A 117 10.96 16.99 -21.40
CA VAL A 117 10.63 18.13 -22.25
C VAL A 117 10.38 17.56 -23.63
N ILE A 118 9.12 17.48 -24.05
CA ILE A 118 8.75 17.16 -25.42
C ILE A 118 9.12 18.41 -26.23
N PRO A 119 10.15 18.38 -27.10
CA PRO A 119 10.45 19.54 -27.92
C PRO A 119 9.23 19.83 -28.82
N PRO A 120 8.88 21.11 -29.03
CA PRO A 120 7.80 21.45 -29.94
C PRO A 120 8.09 20.83 -31.30
N LYS A 121 7.12 20.08 -31.84
CA LYS A 121 7.20 19.58 -33.21
C LYS A 121 7.37 20.79 -34.11
N HIS A 122 8.54 20.93 -34.73
CA HIS A 122 8.75 21.90 -35.79
C HIS A 122 7.71 21.62 -36.88
N GLY A 123 6.65 22.42 -36.90
CA GLY A 123 5.76 22.53 -38.04
C GLY A 123 6.59 23.10 -39.17
N GLY A 124 7.08 22.22 -40.04
CA GLY A 124 7.71 22.60 -41.29
C GLY A 124 6.68 23.35 -42.13
N ALA A 125 6.75 24.68 -42.09
CA ALA A 125 6.26 25.48 -43.19
C ALA A 125 7.24 25.29 -44.34
N LYS A 126 6.74 24.74 -45.45
CA LYS A 126 7.40 24.63 -46.75
C LYS A 126 6.40 25.13 -47.79
N PRO A 127 6.91 25.57 -48.94
CA PRO A 127 7.65 26.81 -49.19
C PRO A 127 6.72 27.98 -49.56
#